data_AF-A0A4R2PUN0-F1
#
_entry.id   AF-A0A4R2PUN0-F1
#
_cell.length_a   1.000
_cell.length_b   1.000
_cell.length_c   1.000
_cell.angle_alpha   90.00
_cell.angle_beta   90.00
_cell.angle_gamma   90.00
#
_symmetry.space_group_name_H-M   'P 1'
#
loop_
_entity.id
_entity.type
_entity.pdbx_description
1 polymer ?
#
loop_
_entity_poly.entity_id
_entity_poly.type
_entity_poly.pdbx_seq_one_letter_code
_entity_poly.pdbx_strand_id
1 'polypeptide(L)'
;MSINIGSYHAEGPFGNENNLQARSGVYVILGRRSVASTWNVVDVGESQNIRERVSNHDRAPCWRGQGHVELSVAAIYADAPNRILIERELRAQFNPPCGLI
;
A
#
# COMPACT_ATOMS: atom_id res chain seq x y z
N MET A 1 8.64 9.78 7.43
CA MET A 1 7.45 10.57 7.06
C MET A 1 6.24 9.68 7.23
N SER A 2 5.10 10.26 7.58
CA SER A 2 3.82 9.56 7.68
C SER A 2 2.76 10.32 6.89
N ILE A 3 1.78 9.58 6.39
CA ILE A 3 0.63 10.11 5.67
C ILE A 3 -0.66 9.50 6.22
N ASN A 4 -1.77 10.18 5.99
CA ASN A 4 -3.08 9.64 6.31
C ASN A 4 -3.63 8.90 5.09
N ILE A 5 -4.10 7.68 5.30
CA ILE A 5 -4.80 6.87 4.30
C ILE A 5 -6.14 6.48 4.92
N GLY A 6 -7.21 7.11 4.44
CA GLY A 6 -8.51 7.03 5.12
C GLY A 6 -8.41 7.62 6.52
N SER A 7 -8.86 6.85 7.51
CA SER A 7 -8.80 7.16 8.94
C SER A 7 -7.47 6.75 9.62
N TYR A 8 -6.55 6.11 8.88
CA TYR A 8 -5.35 5.49 9.45
C TYR A 8 -4.07 6.28 9.17
N HIS A 9 -3.17 6.27 10.16
CA HIS A 9 -1.81 6.77 9.99
C HIS A 9 -0.91 5.69 9.39
N ALA A 10 -0.37 5.95 8.20
CA ALA A 10 0.55 5.08 7.51
C ALA A 10 1.97 5.66 7.52
N GLU A 11 2.96 4.81 7.76
CA GLU A 11 4.36 5.15 7.55
C GLU A 11 4.68 5.16 6.06
N GLY A 12 5.42 6.18 5.59
CA GLY A 12 5.74 6.39 4.19
C GLY A 12 5.12 7.69 3.65
N PRO A 13 4.88 7.78 2.33
CA PRO A 13 5.16 6.78 1.29
C PRO A 13 6.66 6.59 1.07
N PHE A 14 7.09 5.33 0.95
CA PHE A 14 8.46 4.94 0.66
C PHE A 14 8.59 4.56 -0.81
N GLY A 15 9.57 5.15 -1.50
CA GLY A 15 9.91 4.75 -2.88
C GLY A 15 10.76 3.48 -2.95
N ASN A 16 11.17 2.91 -1.81
CA ASN A 16 11.95 1.69 -1.72
C ASN A 16 11.41 0.82 -0.59
N GLU A 17 11.13 -0.44 -0.90
CA GLU A 17 10.58 -1.44 0.01
C GLU A 17 11.51 -1.78 1.18
N ASN A 18 12.82 -1.51 1.07
CA ASN A 18 13.76 -1.71 2.17
C ASN A 18 13.54 -0.76 3.36
N ASN A 19 12.78 0.32 3.14
CA ASN A 19 12.39 1.24 4.20
C ASN A 19 11.18 0.73 5.01
N LEU A 20 10.54 -0.35 4.56
CA LEU A 20 9.48 -1.02 5.31
C LEU A 20 10.07 -1.86 6.44
N GLN A 21 9.37 -1.92 7.56
CA GLN A 21 9.69 -2.82 8.66
C GLN A 21 9.17 -4.22 8.31
N ALA A 22 9.93 -5.25 8.66
CA ALA A 22 9.52 -6.65 8.53
C ALA A 22 8.50 -7.01 9.63
N ARG A 23 7.30 -6.44 9.54
CA ARG A 23 6.25 -6.52 10.55
C ARG A 23 4.88 -6.74 9.94
N SER A 24 3.97 -7.21 10.77
CA SER A 24 2.56 -7.41 10.45
C SER A 24 1.84 -6.09 10.22
N GLY A 25 0.93 -6.06 9.25
CA GLY A 25 0.08 -4.90 8.98
C GLY A 25 -0.52 -4.91 7.57
N VAL A 26 -0.91 -3.72 7.11
CA VAL A 26 -1.45 -3.43 5.79
C VAL A 26 -0.45 -2.62 4.98
N TYR A 27 -0.20 -3.04 3.73
CA TYR A 27 0.52 -2.25 2.75
C TYR A 27 -0.47 -1.55 1.82
N VAL A 28 -0.14 -0.32 1.45
CA VAL A 28 -0.89 0.48 0.49
C VAL A 28 0.07 0.92 -0.61
N ILE A 29 -0.18 0.45 -1.82
CA ILE A 29 0.58 0.87 -2.99
C ILE A 29 -0.05 2.17 -3.50
N LEU A 30 0.80 3.17 -3.67
CA LEU A 30 0.44 4.52 -4.08
C LEU A 30 1.10 4.84 -5.41
N GLY A 31 0.32 5.45 -6.30
CA GLY A 31 0.78 5.85 -7.62
C GLY A 31 0.43 7.30 -7.92
N ARG A 32 1.37 8.03 -8.52
CA ARG A 32 1.13 9.40 -9.00
C ARG A 32 1.52 9.55 -10.46
N ARG A 33 0.81 10.41 -11.20
CA ARG A 33 1.02 10.62 -12.65
C ARG A 33 2.05 11.71 -12.96
N SER A 34 2.37 12.54 -11.98
CA SER A 34 3.47 13.51 -11.98
C SER A 34 3.92 13.79 -10.56
N VAL A 35 5.11 14.39 -10.39
CA VAL A 35 5.65 14.75 -9.06
C VAL A 35 4.74 15.74 -8.32
N ALA A 36 4.02 16.60 -9.04
CA ALA A 36 3.09 17.56 -8.48
C ALA A 36 1.67 16.99 -8.26
N SER A 37 1.37 15.79 -8.75
CA SER A 37 0.05 15.17 -8.60
C SER A 37 -0.11 14.47 -7.25
N THR A 38 -1.37 14.36 -6.82
CA THR A 38 -1.75 13.63 -5.62
C THR A 38 -1.51 12.13 -5.79
N TRP A 39 -1.25 11.45 -4.66
CA TRP A 39 -1.16 10.00 -4.62
C TRP A 39 -2.54 9.36 -4.81
N ASN A 40 -2.58 8.32 -5.63
CA ASN A 40 -3.75 7.48 -5.82
C ASN A 40 -3.49 6.10 -5.23
N VAL A 41 -4.49 5.51 -4.59
CA VAL A 41 -4.40 4.15 -4.06
C VAL A 41 -4.52 3.17 -5.22
N VAL A 42 -3.45 2.40 -5.45
CA VAL A 42 -3.32 1.44 -6.55
C VAL A 42 -3.68 0.03 -6.10
N ASP A 43 -3.25 -0.34 -4.89
CA ASP A 43 -3.49 -1.64 -4.28
C ASP A 43 -3.45 -1.51 -2.77
N VAL A 44 -4.20 -2.37 -2.09
CA VAL A 44 -4.20 -2.52 -0.64
C VAL A 44 -4.19 -4.01 -0.35
N GLY A 45 -3.35 -4.43 0.59
CA GLY A 45 -3.41 -5.78 1.11
C GLY A 45 -2.75 -5.90 2.47
N GLU A 46 -2.95 -7.03 3.11
CA GLU A 46 -2.40 -7.32 4.42
C GLU A 46 -1.29 -8.38 4.35
N SER A 47 -0.41 -8.37 5.34
CA SER A 47 0.60 -9.41 5.51
C SER A 47 1.07 -9.46 6.96
N GLN A 48 1.52 -10.64 7.38
CA GLN A 48 2.30 -10.80 8.62
C GLN A 48 3.71 -10.20 8.51
N ASN A 49 4.21 -10.00 7.29
CA ASN A 49 5.49 -9.35 6.98
C ASN A 49 5.32 -8.49 5.73
N ILE A 50 5.07 -7.19 5.93
CA ILE A 50 4.82 -6.24 4.85
C ILE A 50 6.04 -6.11 3.92
N ARG A 51 7.26 -5.98 4.47
CA ARG A 51 8.48 -5.83 3.68
C ARG A 51 8.65 -6.97 2.68
N GLU A 52 8.61 -8.21 3.16
CA GLU A 52 8.76 -9.40 2.32
C GLU A 52 7.65 -9.51 1.27
N ARG A 53 6.40 -9.22 1.66
CA ARG A 53 5.24 -9.28 0.76
C ARG A 53 5.36 -8.28 -0.38
N VAL A 54 5.77 -7.05 -0.11
CA VAL A 54 5.90 -6.00 -1.12
C VAL A 54 7.10 -6.27 -2.04
N SER A 55 8.23 -6.75 -1.49
CA SER A 55 9.41 -7.10 -2.30
C SER A 55 9.15 -8.21 -3.33
N ASN A 56 8.30 -9.18 -2.99
CA ASN A 56 8.07 -10.37 -3.82
C ASN A 56 6.63 -10.44 -4.37
N HIS A 57 5.99 -9.29 -4.57
CA HIS A 57 4.56 -9.27 -4.83
C HIS A 57 4.21 -9.71 -6.26
N ASP A 58 3.35 -10.73 -6.37
CA ASP A 58 2.76 -11.25 -7.61
C ASP A 58 2.01 -10.20 -8.44
N ARG A 59 1.32 -9.26 -7.77
CA ARG A 59 0.59 -8.13 -8.38
C ARG A 59 1.46 -6.95 -8.80
N ALA A 60 2.78 -6.98 -8.58
CA ALA A 60 3.68 -5.90 -9.00
C ALA A 60 3.57 -5.50 -10.49
N PRO A 61 3.36 -6.44 -11.45
CA PRO A 61 3.08 -6.08 -12.84
C PRO A 61 1.80 -5.24 -13.01
N CYS A 62 0.74 -5.51 -12.24
CA CYS A 62 -0.50 -4.72 -12.29
C CYS A 62 -0.24 -3.27 -11.87
N TRP A 63 0.52 -3.06 -10.78
CA TRP A 63 0.82 -1.72 -10.26
C TRP A 63 1.59 -0.88 -11.28
N ARG A 64 2.61 -1.48 -11.91
CA ARG A 64 3.41 -0.83 -12.97
C ARG A 64 2.58 -0.56 -14.22
N GLY A 65 1.60 -1.41 -14.51
CA GLY A 65 0.67 -1.26 -15.64
C GLY A 65 -0.34 -0.11 -15.51
N GLN A 66 -0.49 0.51 -14.34
CA GLN A 66 -1.44 1.62 -14.13
C GLN A 66 -1.02 2.96 -14.75
N GLY A 67 0.18 3.06 -15.33
CA GLY A 67 0.65 4.29 -15.99
C GLY A 67 1.05 5.41 -15.03
N HIS A 68 1.44 5.07 -13.80
CA HIS A 68 2.02 6.02 -12.86
C HIS A 68 3.51 6.23 -13.16
N VAL A 69 3.96 7.49 -13.07
CA VAL A 69 5.39 7.82 -13.24
C VAL A 69 6.19 7.46 -12.00
N GLU A 70 5.52 7.34 -10.86
CA GLU A 70 6.12 6.98 -9.59
C GLU A 70 5.16 6.11 -8.79
N LEU A 71 5.71 5.02 -8.27
CA LEU A 71 5.07 4.13 -7.33
C LEU A 71 5.79 4.24 -5.98
N SER A 72 5.02 4.19 -4.92
CA SER A 72 5.51 4.15 -3.56
C SER A 72 4.62 3.27 -2.71
N VAL A 73 5.11 2.90 -1.54
CA VAL A 73 4.38 2.05 -0.59
C VAL A 73 4.29 2.74 0.75
N ALA A 74 3.10 2.72 1.33
CA ALA A 74 2.88 3.11 2.72
C ALA A 74 2.44 1.89 3.54
N ALA A 75 2.77 1.89 4.83
CA ALA A 75 2.52 0.77 5.73
C ALA A 75 1.75 1.20 6.98
N ILE A 76 0.71 0.45 7.33
CA ILE A 76 -0.03 0.57 8.58
C ILE A 76 0.25 -0.69 9.38
N TYR A 77 1.13 -0.60 10.39
CA TYR A 77 1.48 -1.76 11.20
C TYR A 77 0.38 -2.09 12.20
N ALA A 78 -0.06 -3.34 12.18
CA ALA A 78 -1.17 -3.83 12.99
C ALA A 78 -1.06 -5.34 13.23
N ASP A 79 -1.73 -5.84 14.27
CA ASP A 79 -1.85 -7.27 14.53
C ASP A 79 -2.80 -7.96 13.51
N ALA A 80 -2.96 -9.27 13.63
CA ALA A 80 -3.76 -10.07 12.71
C ALA A 80 -5.24 -9.69 12.61
N PRO A 81 -6.00 -9.54 13.71
CA PRO A 81 -7.39 -9.16 13.59
C PRO A 81 -7.54 -7.74 13.02
N ASN A 82 -6.71 -6.79 13.45
CA ASN A 82 -6.85 -5.40 12.99
C ASN A 82 -6.44 -5.23 11.53
N ARG A 83 -5.35 -5.85 11.05
CA ARG A 83 -4.91 -5.67 9.65
C ARG A 83 -5.96 -6.15 8.64
N ILE A 84 -6.74 -7.19 8.98
CA ILE A 84 -7.84 -7.68 8.13
C ILE A 84 -8.97 -6.64 8.07
N LEU A 85 -9.34 -6.06 9.20
CA LEU A 85 -10.38 -5.02 9.25
C LEU A 85 -9.96 -3.76 8.49
N ILE A 86 -8.71 -3.32 8.69
CA ILE A 86 -8.13 -2.15 8.03
C ILE A 86 -8.07 -2.37 6.51
N GLU A 87 -7.57 -3.52 6.06
CA GLU A 87 -7.49 -3.86 4.64
C GLU A 87 -8.87 -3.82 3.97
N ARG A 88 -9.86 -4.45 4.59
CA ARG A 88 -11.23 -4.47 4.09
C ARG A 88 -11.84 -3.08 4.02
N GLU A 89 -11.68 -2.26 5.06
CA GLU A 89 -12.19 -0.88 5.10
C GLU A 89 -11.56 -0.03 4.00
N LEU A 90 -10.24 -0.04 3.89
CA LEU A 90 -9.51 0.73 2.90
C LEU A 90 -9.86 0.30 1.47
N ARG A 91 -10.03 -1.00 1.22
CA ARG A 91 -10.44 -1.48 -0.10
C ARG A 91 -11.87 -1.08 -0.44
N ALA A 92 -12.79 -1.12 0.52
CA ALA A 92 -14.15 -0.65 0.31
C ALA A 92 -14.19 0.87 0.05
N GLN A 93 -13.34 1.63 0.74
CA GLN A 93 -13.28 3.08 0.61
C GLN A 93 -12.63 3.53 -0.71
N PHE A 94 -11.51 2.92 -1.10
CA PHE A 94 -10.70 3.37 -2.23
C PHE A 94 -10.93 2.60 -3.52
N ASN A 95 -11.54 1.40 -3.46
CA ASN A 95 -11.79 0.52 -4.60
C ASN A 95 -10.57 0.41 -5.55
N PRO A 96 -9.42 -0.12 -5.07
CA PRO A 96 -8.18 -0.08 -5.82
C PRO A 96 -8.26 -0.84 -7.15
N PRO A 97 -7.61 -0.33 -8.22
CA PRO A 97 -7.65 -0.95 -9.55
C PRO A 97 -6.89 -2.29 -9.61
N CYS A 98 -5.89 -2.49 -8.74
CA CYS A 98 -5.19 -3.75 -8.61
C CYS A 98 -5.64 -4.51 -7.36
N GLY A 99 -5.42 -5.81 -7.36
CA GLY A 99 -5.76 -6.65 -6.21
C GLY A 99 -7.16 -7.21 -6.21
N LEU A 100 -7.99 -6.95 -7.23
CA LEU A 100 -9.31 -7.57 -7.40
C LEU A 100 -9.20 -9.10 -7.28
N ILE A 101 -9.91 -9.68 -6.31
CA ILE A 101 -10.05 -11.13 -6.08
C ILE A 101 -11.53 -11.46 -6.14
#